data_AF-A0A3N1HFD3-F1
#
_entry.id   AF-A0A3N1HFD3-F1
#
_cell.length_a   1.000
_cell.length_b   1.000
_cell.length_c   1.000
_cell.angle_alpha   90.00
_cell.angle_beta   90.00
_cell.angle_gamma   90.00
#
_symmetry.space_group_name_H-M   'P 1'
#
loop_
_entity.id
_entity.type
_entity.pdbx_description
1 polymer ?
#
loop_
_entity_poly.entity_id
_entity_poly.type
_entity_poly.pdbx_seq_one_letter_code
_entity_poly.pdbx_strand_id
1 'polypeptide(L)'
;MPDPILERALRQVRAEKARDRRRRGVAVAAVCAALAVAVLAGGVHLGRRSVPGERVLVATTADGVRITTTVTPADGWVRLRAVVDGVAAGERCRLVVTDVRGRRYTAGGWVASRLGDTALAGAAVVDPDDLATVDVVTEDGRVLVTSE
;
A
#
# COMPACT_ATOMS: atom_id res chain seq x y z
N MET A 1 18.95 42.22 -58.64
CA MET A 1 18.15 43.02 -57.68
C MET A 1 17.05 42.12 -57.16
N PRO A 2 17.12 41.59 -55.92
CA PRO A 2 16.07 40.72 -55.39
C PRO A 2 14.76 41.49 -55.22
N ASP A 3 13.63 40.84 -55.53
CA ASP A 3 12.30 41.45 -55.58
C ASP A 3 11.76 41.72 -54.16
N PRO A 4 11.48 42.99 -53.78
CA PRO A 4 11.02 43.35 -52.45
C PRO A 4 9.62 42.79 -52.11
N ILE A 5 8.80 42.42 -53.10
CA ILE A 5 7.47 41.84 -52.88
C ILE A 5 7.59 40.38 -52.44
N LEU A 6 8.53 39.63 -53.04
CA LEU A 6 8.80 38.25 -52.66
C LEU A 6 9.39 38.16 -51.25
N GLU A 7 10.26 39.09 -50.87
CA GLU A 7 10.81 39.13 -49.51
C GLU A 7 9.75 39.40 -48.44
N ARG A 8 8.76 40.26 -48.73
CA ARG A 8 7.64 40.51 -47.83
C ARG A 8 6.73 39.30 -47.71
N ALA A 9 6.42 38.65 -48.83
CA ALA A 9 5.59 37.45 -48.85
C ALA A 9 6.24 36.30 -48.05
N LEU A 10 7.55 36.06 -48.25
CA LEU A 10 8.27 35.03 -47.52
C LEU A 10 8.38 35.33 -46.02
N ARG A 11 8.55 36.61 -45.63
CA ARG A 11 8.50 37.01 -44.21
C ARG A 11 7.13 36.78 -43.58
N GLN A 12 6.05 37.09 -44.31
CA GLN A 12 4.69 36.89 -43.84
C GLN A 12 4.36 35.40 -43.66
N VAL A 13 4.68 34.55 -44.64
CA VAL A 13 4.48 33.10 -44.56
C VAL A 13 5.31 32.47 -43.43
N ARG A 14 6.54 32.96 -43.19
CA ARG A 14 7.37 32.50 -42.06
C ARG A 14 6.79 32.90 -40.70
N ALA A 15 6.28 34.13 -40.57
CA ALA A 15 5.64 34.59 -39.33
C ALA A 15 4.33 33.84 -39.05
N GLU A 16 3.57 33.49 -40.08
CA GLU A 16 2.31 32.77 -39.98
C GLU A 16 2.52 31.29 -39.60
N LYS A 17 3.53 30.62 -40.21
CA LYS A 17 3.97 29.29 -39.79
C LYS A 17 4.51 29.24 -38.36
N ALA A 18 5.23 30.28 -37.93
CA ALA A 18 5.73 30.37 -36.55
C ALA A 18 4.59 30.52 -35.54
N ARG A 19 3.54 31.28 -35.88
CA ARG A 19 2.33 31.41 -35.05
C ARG A 19 1.56 30.10 -34.95
N ASP A 20 1.39 29.37 -36.05
CA ASP A 20 0.69 28.08 -36.03
C ASP A 20 1.47 27.02 -35.23
N ARG A 21 2.80 26.93 -35.43
CA ARG A 21 3.67 26.06 -34.61
C ARG A 21 3.62 26.44 -33.13
N ARG A 22 3.61 27.72 -32.79
CA ARG A 22 3.50 28.19 -31.39
C ARG A 22 2.13 27.85 -30.79
N ARG A 23 1.04 28.01 -31.54
CA ARG A 23 -0.32 27.62 -31.09
C ARG A 23 -0.44 26.12 -30.86
N ARG A 24 0.09 25.30 -31.79
CA ARG A 24 0.14 23.84 -31.63
C ARG A 24 1.00 23.42 -30.44
N GLY A 25 2.16 24.03 -30.25
CA GLY A 25 3.03 23.76 -29.09
C GLY A 25 2.37 24.08 -27.75
N VAL A 26 1.65 25.21 -27.67
CA VAL A 26 0.88 25.58 -26.47
C VAL A 26 -0.26 24.60 -26.21
N ALA A 27 -0.98 24.18 -27.25
CA ALA A 27 -2.07 23.19 -27.11
C ALA A 27 -1.54 21.83 -26.62
N VAL A 28 -0.43 21.34 -27.18
CA VAL A 28 0.20 20.09 -26.74
C VAL A 28 0.67 20.18 -25.29
N ALA A 29 1.33 21.27 -24.90
CA ALA A 29 1.78 21.47 -23.52
C ALA A 29 0.61 21.49 -22.52
N ALA A 30 -0.51 22.14 -22.88
CA ALA A 30 -1.71 22.16 -22.04
C ALA A 30 -2.32 20.76 -21.86
N VAL A 31 -2.37 19.94 -22.92
CA VAL A 31 -2.85 18.55 -22.84
C VAL A 31 -1.94 17.71 -21.95
N CYS A 32 -0.62 17.80 -22.12
CA CYS A 32 0.33 17.07 -21.28
C CYS A 32 0.22 17.47 -19.80
N ALA A 33 0.07 18.77 -19.52
CA ALA A 33 -0.13 19.26 -18.15
C ALA A 33 -1.43 18.73 -17.54
N ALA A 34 -2.54 18.75 -18.30
CA ALA A 34 -3.82 18.21 -17.84
C ALA A 34 -3.75 16.70 -17.53
N LEU A 35 -3.08 15.92 -18.38
CA LEU A 35 -2.86 14.49 -18.16
C LEU A 35 -1.99 14.23 -16.92
N ALA A 36 -0.92 15.00 -16.71
CA ALA A 36 -0.07 14.87 -15.53
C ALA A 36 -0.85 15.17 -14.24
N VAL A 37 -1.68 16.22 -14.24
CA VAL A 37 -2.56 16.56 -13.12
C VAL A 37 -3.59 15.45 -12.85
N ALA A 38 -4.20 14.88 -13.90
CA ALA A 38 -5.16 13.80 -13.75
C ALA A 38 -4.53 12.52 -13.17
N VAL A 39 -3.32 12.15 -13.59
CA VAL A 39 -2.58 11.00 -13.05
C VAL A 39 -2.21 11.23 -11.59
N LEU A 40 -1.69 12.41 -11.24
CA LEU A 40 -1.35 12.76 -9.85
C LEU A 40 -2.60 12.79 -8.95
N ALA A 41 -3.69 13.41 -9.40
CA ALA A 41 -4.94 13.46 -8.66
C ALA A 41 -5.58 12.06 -8.51
N GLY A 42 -5.54 11.24 -9.55
CA GLY A 42 -6.02 9.85 -9.51
C GLY A 42 -5.22 8.98 -8.55
N GLY A 43 -3.89 9.10 -8.54
CA GLY A 43 -3.01 8.37 -7.63
C GLY A 43 -3.25 8.71 -6.15
N VAL A 44 -3.41 10.00 -5.83
CA VAL A 44 -3.71 10.46 -4.47
C VAL A 44 -5.11 10.01 -4.02
N HIS A 45 -6.10 10.02 -4.92
CA HIS A 45 -7.47 9.66 -4.54
C HIS A 45 -7.63 8.16 -4.29
N LEU A 46 -6.92 7.32 -5.04
CA LEU A 46 -6.87 5.86 -4.83
C LEU A 46 -6.06 5.47 -3.58
N GLY A 47 -4.99 6.23 -3.26
CA GLY A 47 -4.17 5.99 -2.06
C GLY A 47 -4.81 6.38 -0.73
N ARG A 48 -5.88 7.19 -0.76
CA ARG A 48 -6.58 7.69 0.44
C ARG A 48 -7.65 6.75 1.02
N ARG A 49 -7.76 5.51 0.52
CA ARG A 49 -8.63 4.48 1.09
C ARG A 49 -7.98 3.70 2.24
N SER A 50 -7.05 4.31 2.98
CA SER A 50 -6.72 3.82 4.32
C SER A 50 -7.92 4.08 5.22
N VAL A 51 -8.46 3.02 5.84
CA VAL A 51 -9.50 3.20 6.86
C VAL A 51 -8.85 3.95 8.03
N PRO A 52 -9.43 5.07 8.51
CA PRO A 52 -8.89 5.75 9.68
C PRO A 52 -8.67 4.77 10.84
N GLY A 53 -7.46 4.76 11.41
CA GLY A 53 -7.08 3.84 12.49
C GLY A 53 -6.52 2.48 12.05
N GLU A 54 -6.40 2.23 10.74
CA GLU A 54 -5.66 1.06 10.25
C GLU A 54 -4.18 1.15 10.64
N ARG A 55 -3.66 0.12 11.31
CA ARG A 55 -2.25 0.03 11.73
C ARG A 55 -1.59 -1.19 11.11
N VAL A 56 -0.33 -1.05 10.73
CA VAL A 56 0.48 -2.15 10.20
C VAL A 56 1.58 -2.45 11.21
N LEU A 57 1.60 -3.69 11.69
CA LEU A 57 2.61 -4.21 12.60
C LEU A 57 3.57 -5.10 11.83
N VAL A 58 4.86 -4.96 12.10
CA VAL A 58 5.90 -5.74 11.41
C VAL A 58 6.90 -6.23 12.45
N ALA A 59 7.27 -7.50 12.39
CA ALA A 59 8.33 -8.05 13.21
C ALA A 59 9.14 -9.09 12.45
N THR A 60 10.39 -9.27 12.85
CA THR A 60 11.29 -10.31 12.34
C THR A 60 12.19 -10.79 13.47
N THR A 61 12.31 -12.11 13.63
CA THR A 61 13.17 -12.72 14.66
C THR A 61 14.56 -13.04 14.11
N ALA A 62 15.52 -13.29 15.01
CA ALA A 62 16.88 -13.70 14.64
C ALA A 62 16.89 -15.02 13.85
N ASP A 63 15.94 -15.92 14.14
CA ASP A 63 15.76 -17.20 13.46
C ASP A 63 15.07 -17.08 12.09
N GLY A 64 14.73 -15.86 11.66
CA GLY A 64 14.20 -15.56 10.34
C GLY A 64 12.68 -15.59 10.20
N VAL A 65 11.93 -15.82 11.29
CA VAL A 65 10.46 -15.75 11.26
C VAL A 65 10.03 -14.29 11.12
N ARG A 66 9.20 -13.99 10.11
CA ARG A 66 8.68 -12.65 9.83
C ARG A 66 7.17 -12.64 9.86
N ILE A 67 6.60 -11.55 10.38
CA ILE A 67 5.17 -11.27 10.30
C ILE A 67 4.95 -9.83 9.84
N THR A 68 3.96 -9.64 8.96
CA THR A 68 3.32 -8.35 8.68
C THR A 68 1.84 -8.48 8.97
N THR A 69 1.31 -7.67 9.88
CA THR A 69 -0.10 -7.70 10.28
C THR A 69 -0.74 -6.36 10.01
N THR A 70 -1.73 -6.33 9.12
CA THR A 70 -2.64 -5.20 8.98
C THR A 70 -3.79 -5.39 9.96
N VAL A 71 -3.97 -4.43 10.86
CA VAL A 71 -5.06 -4.36 11.83
C VAL A 71 -6.03 -3.29 11.35
N THR A 72 -7.27 -3.68 11.08
CA THR A 72 -8.34 -2.75 10.70
C THR A 72 -9.33 -2.65 11.85
N PRO A 73 -9.53 -1.45 12.43
CA PRO A 73 -10.52 -1.22 13.47
C PRO A 73 -11.94 -1.59 13.03
N ALA A 74 -12.73 -2.05 14.00
CA ALA A 74 -14.18 -2.21 13.92
C ALA A 74 -14.79 -1.89 15.29
N ASP A 75 -16.11 -1.73 15.37
CA ASP A 75 -16.81 -1.29 16.60
C ASP A 75 -16.62 -2.28 17.76
N GLY A 76 -15.61 -2.03 18.62
CA GLY A 76 -15.27 -2.84 19.79
C GLY A 76 -14.46 -4.11 19.51
N TRP A 77 -13.89 -4.26 18.31
CA TRP A 77 -13.08 -5.41 17.92
C TRP A 77 -12.15 -5.08 16.74
N VAL A 78 -11.23 -5.98 16.40
CA VAL A 78 -10.29 -5.79 15.28
C VAL A 78 -10.38 -6.88 14.22
N ARG A 79 -10.26 -6.50 12.95
CA ARG A 79 -9.97 -7.41 11.84
C ARG A 79 -8.47 -7.45 11.59
N LEU A 80 -7.96 -8.62 11.27
CA LEU A 80 -6.54 -8.86 11.07
C LEU A 80 -6.31 -9.49 9.70
N ARG A 81 -5.30 -9.01 8.99
CA ARG A 81 -4.70 -9.70 7.85
C ARG A 81 -3.22 -9.84 8.14
N ALA A 82 -2.78 -11.07 8.40
CA ALA A 82 -1.39 -11.38 8.67
C ALA A 82 -0.77 -12.10 7.47
N VAL A 83 0.47 -11.77 7.16
CA VAL A 83 1.35 -12.51 6.26
C VAL A 83 2.55 -12.96 7.07
N VAL A 84 2.75 -14.28 7.16
CA VAL A 84 3.78 -14.91 7.98
C VAL A 84 4.73 -15.71 7.11
N ASP A 85 6.03 -15.54 7.31
CA ASP A 85 7.09 -16.22 6.59
C ASP A 85 8.15 -16.79 7.55
N GLY A 86 8.94 -17.76 7.07
CA GLY A 86 10.04 -18.38 7.83
C GLY A 86 9.61 -19.41 8.87
N VAL A 87 8.34 -19.82 8.90
CA VAL A 87 7.85 -20.90 9.78
C VAL A 87 8.08 -22.26 9.13
N ALA A 88 8.55 -23.24 9.92
CA ALA A 88 8.77 -24.60 9.44
C ALA A 88 7.47 -25.21 8.87
N ALA A 89 7.55 -25.77 7.66
CA ALA A 89 6.37 -26.29 6.99
C ALA A 89 5.75 -27.48 7.74
N GLY A 90 4.42 -27.49 7.82
CA GLY A 90 3.67 -28.48 8.60
C GLY A 90 3.48 -28.10 10.07
N GLU A 91 4.13 -27.04 10.56
CA GLU A 91 3.92 -26.51 11.90
C GLU A 91 2.48 -25.99 12.05
N ARG A 92 1.83 -26.34 13.16
CA ARG A 92 0.47 -25.89 13.46
C ARG A 92 0.56 -24.60 14.27
N CYS A 93 0.11 -23.50 13.68
CA CYS A 93 0.24 -22.17 14.24
C CYS A 93 -1.12 -21.54 14.53
N ARG A 94 -1.10 -20.56 15.44
CA ARG A 94 -2.22 -19.70 15.80
C ARG A 94 -1.75 -18.25 15.84
N LEU A 95 -2.62 -17.36 15.39
CA LEU A 95 -2.47 -15.92 15.56
C LEU A 95 -3.14 -15.56 16.88
N VAL A 96 -2.40 -14.96 17.80
CA VAL A 96 -2.90 -14.59 19.12
C VAL A 96 -2.74 -13.09 19.31
N VAL A 97 -3.84 -12.41 19.61
CA VAL A 97 -3.83 -11.00 19.99
C VAL A 97 -3.80 -10.91 21.50
N THR A 98 -2.93 -10.06 22.04
CA THR A 98 -2.88 -9.75 23.46
C THR A 98 -3.30 -8.31 23.67
N ASP A 99 -4.23 -8.06 24.60
CA ASP A 99 -4.62 -6.70 24.96
C ASP A 99 -3.66 -6.09 26.00
N VAL A 100 -3.79 -4.79 26.26
CA VAL A 100 -2.99 -4.06 27.28
C VAL A 100 -3.16 -4.58 28.70
N ARG A 101 -4.17 -5.43 28.96
CA ARG A 101 -4.41 -6.10 30.25
C ARG A 101 -3.82 -7.51 30.30
N GLY A 102 -3.14 -7.94 29.24
CA GLY A 102 -2.55 -9.27 29.11
C GLY A 102 -3.54 -10.38 28.75
N ARG A 103 -4.80 -10.07 28.42
CA ARG A 103 -5.77 -11.07 27.98
C ARG A 103 -5.45 -11.49 26.56
N ARG A 104 -5.46 -12.80 26.31
CA ARG A 104 -5.07 -13.41 25.02
C ARG A 104 -6.31 -13.90 24.27
N TYR A 105 -6.37 -13.59 22.98
CA TYR A 105 -7.48 -13.90 22.08
C TYR A 105 -6.94 -14.62 20.84
N THR A 106 -7.40 -15.84 20.56
CA THR A 106 -7.00 -16.53 19.32
C THR A 106 -7.78 -15.95 18.15
N ALA A 107 -7.06 -15.36 17.19
CA ALA A 107 -7.64 -14.69 16.03
C ALA A 107 -7.74 -15.58 14.78
N GLY A 108 -7.04 -16.72 14.76
CA GLY A 108 -7.06 -17.69 13.68
C GLY A 108 -6.00 -18.77 13.87
N GLY A 109 -6.10 -19.85 13.10
CA GLY A 109 -5.12 -20.94 13.11
C GLY A 109 -4.88 -21.48 11.71
N TRP A 110 -3.67 -21.96 11.46
CA TRP A 110 -3.26 -22.52 10.16
C TRP A 110 -2.17 -23.57 10.32
N VAL A 111 -1.89 -24.27 9.22
CA VAL A 111 -0.72 -25.13 9.07
C VAL A 111 0.23 -24.43 8.10
N ALA A 112 1.49 -24.22 8.51
CA ALA A 112 2.47 -23.52 7.68
C ALA A 112 2.72 -24.26 6.35
N SER A 113 2.64 -23.51 5.25
CA SER A 113 2.80 -24.05 3.89
C SER A 113 4.26 -24.36 3.56
N ARG A 114 4.49 -25.30 2.63
CA ARG A 114 5.80 -25.48 1.98
C ARG A 114 6.07 -24.49 0.85
N LEU A 115 5.02 -23.80 0.38
CA LEU A 115 5.05 -23.00 -0.84
C LEU A 115 5.49 -21.55 -0.60
N GLY A 116 5.90 -21.20 0.63
CA GLY A 116 6.35 -19.86 1.00
C GLY A 116 5.54 -19.28 2.16
N ASP A 117 5.35 -17.96 2.12
CA ASP A 117 4.59 -17.23 3.11
C ASP A 117 3.12 -17.73 3.21
N THR A 118 2.53 -17.51 4.37
CA THR A 118 1.12 -17.82 4.62
C THR A 118 0.39 -16.53 4.95
N ALA A 119 -0.54 -16.16 4.06
CA ALA A 119 -1.51 -15.10 4.32
C ALA A 119 -2.74 -15.68 5.01
N LEU A 120 -3.12 -15.12 6.16
CA LEU A 120 -4.36 -15.45 6.85
C LEU A 120 -5.16 -14.21 7.23
N ALA A 121 -6.49 -14.37 7.26
CA ALA A 121 -7.40 -13.40 7.84
C ALA A 121 -7.85 -13.88 9.22
N GLY A 122 -8.04 -12.96 10.15
CA GLY A 122 -8.47 -13.24 11.51
C GLY A 122 -9.28 -12.10 12.12
N ALA A 123 -9.77 -12.31 13.34
CA ALA A 123 -10.46 -11.30 14.12
C ALA A 123 -10.30 -11.54 15.61
N ALA A 124 -10.27 -10.48 16.42
CA ALA A 124 -10.21 -10.59 17.87
C ALA A 124 -11.14 -9.57 18.53
N VAL A 125 -11.79 -9.98 19.62
CA VAL A 125 -12.67 -9.12 20.44
C VAL A 125 -11.79 -8.31 21.40
N VAL A 126 -11.01 -7.40 20.81
CA VAL A 126 -10.10 -6.46 21.48
C VAL A 126 -10.42 -5.09 20.92
N ASP A 127 -10.65 -4.11 21.79
CA ASP A 127 -10.82 -2.73 21.35
C ASP A 127 -9.56 -2.30 20.58
N PRO A 128 -9.67 -1.64 19.41
CA PRO A 128 -8.52 -1.20 18.63
C PRO A 128 -7.46 -0.43 19.45
N ASP A 129 -7.89 0.36 20.43
CA ASP A 129 -7.02 1.16 21.29
C ASP A 129 -6.38 0.33 22.43
N ASP A 130 -6.96 -0.84 22.75
CA ASP A 130 -6.46 -1.78 23.76
C ASP A 130 -5.54 -2.87 23.17
N LEU A 131 -5.30 -2.92 21.86
CA LEU A 131 -4.42 -3.92 21.25
C LEU A 131 -2.95 -3.63 21.59
N ALA A 132 -2.35 -4.54 22.35
CA ALA A 132 -0.94 -4.47 22.72
C ALA A 132 -0.06 -5.21 21.70
N THR A 133 -0.27 -6.52 21.51
CA THR A 133 0.58 -7.33 20.63
C THR A 133 -0.21 -8.28 19.74
N VAL A 134 0.41 -8.68 18.63
CA VAL A 134 -0.01 -9.80 17.79
C VAL A 134 1.15 -10.80 17.69
N ASP A 135 0.90 -12.02 18.16
CA ASP A 135 1.86 -13.12 18.22
C ASP A 135 1.52 -14.21 17.20
N VAL A 136 2.54 -14.82 16.61
CA VAL A 136 2.43 -16.16 16.02
C VAL A 136 2.87 -17.17 17.07
N VAL A 137 2.00 -18.11 17.40
CA VAL A 137 2.24 -19.12 18.43
C VAL A 137 2.01 -20.49 17.85
N THR A 138 2.84 -21.46 18.17
CA THR A 138 2.60 -22.86 17.83
C THR A 138 1.44 -23.43 18.64
N GLU A 139 0.92 -24.60 18.24
CA GLU A 139 -0.19 -25.24 18.95
C GLU A 139 0.16 -25.58 20.41
N ASP A 140 1.41 -25.96 20.68
CA ASP A 140 1.97 -26.23 22.01
C ASP A 140 2.30 -24.96 22.83
N GLY A 141 2.07 -23.76 22.29
CA GLY A 141 2.14 -22.50 23.03
C GLY A 141 3.48 -21.76 22.94
N ARG A 142 4.43 -22.22 22.13
CA ARG A 142 5.69 -21.52 21.90
C ARG A 142 5.48 -20.32 20.97
N VAL A 143 5.95 -19.15 21.40
CA VAL A 143 5.90 -17.93 20.60
C VAL A 143 7.00 -17.97 19.53
N LEU A 144 6.63 -17.81 18.26
CA LEU A 144 7.55 -17.76 17.13
C LEU A 144 7.97 -16.34 16.77
N VAL A 145 7.04 -15.39 16.85
CA VAL A 145 7.28 -13.95 16.62
C VAL A 145 6.19 -13.14 17.31
N THR A 146 6.55 -11.97 17.83
CA THR A 146 5.66 -10.97 18.42
C THR A 146 5.82 -9.67 17.67
N SER A 147 4.70 -9.02 17.34
CA SER A 147 4.64 -7.69 16.72
C SER A 147 3.76 -6.76 17.57
N GLU A 148 4.14 -5.48 17.66
CA GLU A 148 3.49 -4.45 18.48
C GLU A 148 3.33 -3.13 17.71
#